data_AF-A0A1Q5AAW2-F1
#
_entry.id   AF-A0A1Q5AAW2-F1
#
_cell.length_a   1.000
_cell.length_b   1.000
_cell.length_c   1.000
_cell.angle_alpha   90.00
_cell.angle_beta   90.00
_cell.angle_gamma   90.00
#
_symmetry.space_group_name_H-M   'P 1'
#
loop_
_entity.id
_entity.type
_entity.pdbx_description
1 polymer ?
#
loop_
_entity_poly.entity_id
_entity_poly.type
_entity_poly.pdbx_seq_one_letter_code
_entity_poly.pdbx_strand_id
1 'polypeptide(L)'
;MTNASGTRPSDARTDWEARIARRSDEGGTAALPDLPPPAGLTATPGHGHVRLSWQPVDGAVGYLVHRAPLDGDRVSGPFTPVDHLGGDVLSVPDTWYVDTTGTPGERYAYAVAAVPEVTVTGALSGPVPAAALPAGGEPPTVTLHLDAGAAGTTLHRPWQPMIGSERLSQLLCRDRSGGREIGAELLAALRRVRDEIGVNTVRAHSILHDDLGVYREVDGEPVYDFSRVDQVYDLLLGIGMSPVVEIGFMPRDLASDPDRTVFEYRGIISPPRDWDRWSGLVRALVAHLLDRYGEQVLGWDFEVWNEANLEVFWSGSREEWMRLYDVTARAVKDVDPRIPVGGPSSAAAGWVDALLEHAARSGTPVDFVSTHTYGSPPLDLRPTLARLGFPDARILWTEWGVTPTHFHPVNDGTSAATFLLTGMRSAAGRVDALSYWVASDHFEELGRPPRLLHGGFGLLTVGGIAKPRYHALHMLAQLGETELPVRATGDGADGLVQTWASRRADGSLAILVWVATLDQDKRDGDPALARRIRLVIDGAAGRPAVVSRLDWEHGDITTLADRLGVADWPTDEQWAALGAADQLPVEKVQPAAEAGAAVIELDLPQPGAVLVEVFGA
;
A
#
# COMPACT_ATOMS: atom_id res chain seq x y z
N MET A 1 -32.02 -15.22 45.13
CA MET A 1 -32.26 -15.63 43.72
C MET A 1 -31.52 -14.65 42.86
N THR A 2 -30.62 -15.20 42.06
CA THR A 2 -29.44 -14.59 41.44
C THR A 2 -29.77 -13.66 40.28
N ASN A 3 -29.21 -12.45 40.33
CA ASN A 3 -28.94 -11.59 39.18
C ASN A 3 -27.84 -12.23 38.33
N ALA A 4 -28.05 -12.28 37.01
CA ALA A 4 -27.01 -12.57 36.02
C ALA A 4 -27.18 -11.61 34.84
N SER A 5 -26.59 -10.42 34.95
CA SER A 5 -26.30 -9.56 33.82
C SER A 5 -24.91 -9.92 33.28
N GLY A 6 -24.86 -10.90 32.38
CA GLY A 6 -23.66 -11.19 31.60
C GLY A 6 -23.63 -10.28 30.37
N THR A 7 -22.81 -9.23 30.42
CA THR A 7 -22.35 -8.52 29.23
C THR A 7 -21.54 -9.50 28.39
N ARG A 8 -22.03 -9.81 27.17
CA ARG A 8 -21.21 -10.47 26.15
C ARG A 8 -20.02 -9.53 25.84
N PRO A 9 -18.78 -10.04 25.71
CA PRO A 9 -17.69 -9.26 25.15
C PRO A 9 -18.15 -8.70 23.80
N SER A 10 -17.94 -7.41 23.56
CA SER A 10 -18.06 -6.86 22.21
C SER A 10 -17.11 -7.66 21.30
N ASP A 11 -17.64 -8.21 20.21
CA ASP A 11 -16.86 -8.82 19.13
C ASP A 11 -15.71 -7.86 18.73
N ALA A 12 -14.48 -8.36 18.56
CA ALA A 12 -13.29 -7.55 18.22
C ALA A 12 -13.55 -6.67 17.00
N ARG A 13 -14.33 -7.18 16.05
CA ARG A 13 -14.81 -6.41 14.90
C ARG A 13 -15.66 -5.20 15.28
N THR A 14 -16.61 -5.38 16.21
CA THR A 14 -17.49 -4.29 16.67
C THR A 14 -16.70 -3.21 17.40
N ASP A 15 -15.72 -3.61 18.22
CA ASP A 15 -14.85 -2.68 18.93
C ASP A 15 -13.94 -1.90 17.97
N TRP A 16 -13.35 -2.60 16.98
CA TRP A 16 -12.57 -1.99 15.90
C TRP A 16 -13.38 -0.93 15.15
N GLU A 17 -14.55 -1.30 14.62
CA GLU A 17 -15.44 -0.40 13.87
C GLU A 17 -15.83 0.85 14.69
N ALA A 18 -15.92 0.73 16.01
CA ALA A 18 -16.27 1.84 16.89
C ALA A 18 -15.12 2.83 17.19
N ARG A 19 -13.86 2.38 17.07
CA ARG A 19 -12.67 3.13 17.51
C ARG A 19 -11.69 3.48 16.39
N ILE A 20 -11.70 2.78 15.26
CA ILE A 20 -10.70 2.95 14.18
C ILE A 20 -10.62 4.38 13.64
N ALA A 21 -11.73 5.11 13.62
CA ALA A 21 -11.76 6.50 13.16
C ALA A 21 -11.40 7.54 14.24
N ARG A 22 -11.13 7.12 15.49
CA ARG A 22 -10.87 8.04 16.61
C ARG A 22 -9.37 8.31 16.73
N ARG A 23 -8.99 9.57 16.53
CA ARG A 23 -7.62 10.05 16.71
C ARG A 23 -7.27 10.17 18.19
N SER A 24 -6.07 9.73 18.56
CA SER A 24 -5.54 9.85 19.93
C SER A 24 -5.26 11.31 20.32
N ASP A 25 -4.93 12.17 19.36
CA ASP A 25 -4.91 13.64 19.47
C ASP A 25 -4.81 14.33 18.07
N GLU A 26 -5.07 15.65 18.00
CA GLU A 26 -5.01 16.47 16.76
C GLU A 26 -4.15 17.75 16.90
N GLY A 27 -3.39 17.92 17.99
CA GLY A 27 -2.70 19.17 18.26
C GLY A 27 -1.36 19.32 17.53
N GLY A 28 -1.27 20.11 16.45
CA GLY A 28 0.02 20.49 15.85
C GLY A 28 0.89 21.34 16.79
N THR A 29 2.21 21.15 16.79
CA THR A 29 3.15 21.85 17.69
C THR A 29 3.94 22.99 17.04
N ALA A 30 4.01 23.07 15.71
CA ALA A 30 4.69 24.15 14.99
C ALA A 30 3.79 24.84 13.95
N ALA A 31 4.19 26.06 13.55
CA ALA A 31 3.57 26.77 12.45
C ALA A 31 3.90 26.07 11.12
N LEU A 32 2.89 25.51 10.48
CA LEU A 32 3.01 24.89 9.16
C LEU A 32 3.32 25.94 8.09
N PRO A 33 4.05 25.57 7.02
CA PRO A 33 4.35 26.51 5.95
C PRO A 33 3.06 26.95 5.24
N ASP A 34 2.91 28.25 5.05
CA ASP A 34 1.86 28.85 4.22
C ASP A 34 2.24 28.66 2.75
N LEU A 35 1.71 27.61 2.13
CA LEU A 35 2.01 27.27 0.74
C LEU A 35 1.16 28.10 -0.23
N PRO A 36 1.74 28.63 -1.32
CA PRO A 36 0.96 29.33 -2.33
C PRO A 36 -0.01 28.36 -3.04
N PRO A 37 -1.13 28.86 -3.56
CA PRO A 37 -2.01 28.04 -4.37
C PRO A 37 -1.28 27.54 -5.64
N PRO A 38 -1.51 26.29 -6.07
CA PRO A 38 -0.94 25.76 -7.31
C PRO A 38 -1.24 26.64 -8.52
N ALA A 39 -0.19 26.97 -9.28
CA ALA A 39 -0.29 27.75 -10.50
C ALA A 39 -0.54 26.86 -11.73
N GLY A 40 -1.07 27.46 -12.80
CA GLY A 40 -1.20 26.78 -14.09
C GLY A 40 -2.19 25.61 -14.10
N LEU A 41 -3.22 25.63 -13.24
CA LEU A 41 -4.28 24.63 -13.25
C LEU A 41 -4.96 24.60 -14.64
N THR A 42 -5.02 23.42 -15.25
CA THR A 42 -5.78 23.17 -16.48
C THR A 42 -6.72 21.98 -16.28
N ALA A 43 -7.83 21.98 -17.03
CA ALA A 43 -8.81 20.90 -17.05
C ALA A 43 -9.14 20.51 -18.49
N THR A 44 -8.97 19.23 -18.82
CA THR A 44 -9.20 18.67 -20.15
C THR A 44 -10.36 17.67 -20.09
N PRO A 45 -11.51 17.98 -20.72
CA PRO A 45 -12.62 17.04 -20.86
C PRO A 45 -12.24 15.77 -21.62
N GLY A 46 -12.73 14.62 -21.15
CA GLY A 46 -12.70 13.35 -21.88
C GLY A 46 -13.96 12.51 -21.61
N HIS A 47 -14.13 11.40 -22.31
CA HIS A 47 -15.30 10.53 -22.17
C HIS A 47 -15.29 9.87 -20.78
N GLY A 48 -16.26 10.25 -19.94
CA GLY A 48 -16.40 9.76 -18.57
C GLY A 48 -15.43 10.36 -17.55
N HIS A 49 -14.57 11.32 -17.93
CA HIS A 49 -13.57 11.91 -17.03
C HIS A 49 -13.22 13.37 -17.33
N VAL A 50 -12.62 14.03 -16.34
CA VAL A 50 -11.89 15.30 -16.50
C VAL A 50 -10.47 15.11 -16.02
N ARG A 51 -9.50 15.33 -16.92
CA ARG A 51 -8.08 15.33 -16.56
C ARG A 51 -7.63 16.72 -16.10
N LEU A 52 -7.06 16.80 -14.91
CA LEU A 52 -6.51 18.01 -14.30
C LEU A 52 -4.96 17.95 -14.29
N SER A 53 -4.31 19.11 -14.43
CA SER A 53 -2.86 19.26 -14.16
C SER A 53 -2.54 20.66 -13.67
N TRP A 54 -1.46 20.77 -12.89
CA TRP A 54 -0.95 22.03 -12.34
C TRP A 54 0.58 22.00 -12.22
N GLN A 55 1.18 23.13 -11.86
CA GLN A 55 2.61 23.22 -11.57
C GLN A 55 2.89 22.76 -10.13
N PRO A 56 4.04 22.09 -9.88
CA PRO A 56 4.45 21.74 -8.52
C PRO A 56 4.61 22.99 -7.64
N VAL A 57 4.44 22.79 -6.34
CA VAL A 57 4.57 23.81 -5.29
C VAL A 57 5.65 23.33 -4.33
N ASP A 58 6.72 24.10 -4.20
CA ASP A 58 7.83 23.80 -3.29
C ASP A 58 7.30 23.69 -1.85
N GLY A 59 7.68 22.61 -1.15
CA GLY A 59 7.22 22.36 0.22
C GLY A 59 5.93 21.54 0.33
N ALA A 60 5.21 21.27 -0.76
CA ALA A 60 3.99 20.48 -0.75
C ALA A 60 4.28 18.97 -0.68
N VAL A 61 3.62 18.27 0.24
CA VAL A 61 3.64 16.79 0.30
C VAL A 61 2.60 16.15 -0.64
N GLY A 62 1.64 16.95 -1.11
CA GLY A 62 0.61 16.56 -2.06
C GLY A 62 -0.37 17.69 -2.37
N TYR A 63 -1.49 17.32 -2.98
CA TYR A 63 -2.49 18.24 -3.49
C TYR A 63 -3.91 17.73 -3.24
N LEU A 64 -4.81 18.62 -2.86
CA LEU A 64 -6.23 18.31 -2.67
C LEU A 64 -7.07 18.98 -3.75
N VAL A 65 -7.73 18.17 -4.57
CA VAL A 65 -8.62 18.62 -5.64
C VAL A 65 -10.00 18.92 -5.08
N HIS A 66 -10.54 20.10 -5.42
CA HIS A 66 -11.88 20.51 -5.08
C HIS A 66 -12.70 20.79 -6.33
N ARG A 67 -14.01 20.61 -6.24
CA ARG A 67 -14.96 21.09 -7.25
C ARG A 67 -16.17 21.80 -6.65
N ALA A 68 -16.81 22.62 -7.47
CA ALA A 68 -18.08 23.25 -7.16
C ALA A 68 -19.01 23.21 -8.41
N PRO A 69 -20.33 23.09 -8.23
CA PRO A 69 -21.27 23.11 -9.35
C PRO A 69 -21.31 24.49 -10.04
N LEU A 70 -21.47 24.50 -11.35
CA LEU A 70 -21.63 25.73 -12.16
C LEU A 70 -23.08 25.94 -12.59
N ASP A 71 -23.56 27.19 -12.46
CA ASP A 71 -24.77 27.71 -13.10
C ASP A 71 -24.35 28.70 -14.19
N GLY A 72 -24.39 28.26 -15.45
CA GLY A 72 -23.73 28.94 -16.56
C GLY A 72 -22.21 28.95 -16.36
N ASP A 73 -21.62 30.14 -16.22
CA ASP A 73 -20.20 30.33 -15.89
C ASP A 73 -19.98 30.79 -14.44
N ARG A 74 -21.03 30.81 -13.62
CA ARG A 74 -20.95 31.24 -12.22
C ARG A 74 -20.92 30.03 -11.29
N VAL A 75 -19.98 30.04 -10.35
CA VAL A 75 -19.94 29.07 -9.24
C VAL A 75 -21.21 29.20 -8.41
N SER A 76 -21.97 28.12 -8.29
CA SER A 76 -23.32 28.10 -7.70
C SER A 76 -23.37 27.49 -6.30
N GLY A 77 -22.28 26.85 -5.86
CA GLY A 77 -22.15 26.21 -4.55
C GLY A 77 -20.73 26.30 -3.98
N PRO A 78 -20.48 25.77 -2.77
CA PRO A 78 -19.15 25.75 -2.18
C PRO A 78 -18.21 24.82 -2.96
N PHE A 79 -16.90 25.10 -2.87
CA PHE A 79 -15.88 24.12 -3.25
C PHE A 79 -15.82 23.03 -2.19
N THR A 80 -15.97 21.78 -2.62
CA THR A 80 -15.80 20.59 -1.78
C THR A 80 -14.69 19.72 -2.34
N PRO A 81 -13.92 19.02 -1.49
CA PRO A 81 -12.98 18.00 -1.95
C PRO A 81 -13.67 17.02 -2.91
N VAL A 82 -12.97 16.60 -3.96
CA VAL A 82 -13.40 15.47 -4.79
C VAL A 82 -13.17 14.22 -3.98
N ASP A 83 -14.27 13.60 -3.54
CA ASP A 83 -14.24 12.37 -2.76
C ASP A 83 -14.29 11.17 -3.70
N HIS A 84 -13.15 10.50 -3.88
CA HIS A 84 -13.05 9.24 -4.63
C HIS A 84 -13.26 8.02 -3.74
N LEU A 85 -13.82 8.21 -2.54
CA LEU A 85 -14.00 7.20 -1.50
C LEU A 85 -12.68 6.57 -1.03
N GLY A 86 -11.62 7.39 -0.99
CA GLY A 86 -10.29 7.00 -0.52
C GLY A 86 -10.18 6.87 1.00
N GLY A 87 -11.20 7.25 1.76
CA GLY A 87 -11.17 7.26 3.23
C GLY A 87 -10.47 8.51 3.78
N ASP A 88 -9.52 8.32 4.69
CA ASP A 88 -8.93 9.39 5.50
C ASP A 88 -8.07 10.40 4.70
N VAL A 89 -7.51 9.99 3.56
CA VAL A 89 -6.59 10.81 2.77
C VAL A 89 -7.09 10.92 1.33
N LEU A 90 -7.64 12.08 0.98
CA LEU A 90 -8.07 12.40 -0.39
C LEU A 90 -6.99 13.11 -1.22
N SER A 91 -5.93 13.59 -0.57
CA SER A 91 -4.82 14.26 -1.22
C SER A 91 -4.01 13.28 -2.10
N VAL A 92 -3.54 13.75 -3.25
CA VAL A 92 -2.72 12.98 -4.19
C VAL A 92 -1.30 13.55 -4.27
N PRO A 93 -0.26 12.70 -4.49
CA PRO A 93 1.13 13.16 -4.56
C PRO A 93 1.48 13.84 -5.88
N ASP A 94 0.79 13.48 -6.96
CA ASP A 94 1.11 13.89 -8.30
C ASP A 94 0.57 15.30 -8.63
N THR A 95 1.15 15.94 -9.64
CA THR A 95 0.69 17.25 -10.16
C THR A 95 -0.43 17.14 -11.21
N TRP A 96 -1.16 16.04 -11.17
CA TRP A 96 -2.28 15.75 -12.03
C TRP A 96 -3.30 14.88 -11.29
N TYR A 97 -4.55 14.90 -11.76
CA TYR A 97 -5.64 14.08 -11.25
C TYR A 97 -6.62 13.78 -12.37
N VAL A 98 -7.33 12.66 -12.28
CA VAL A 98 -8.42 12.32 -13.20
C VAL A 98 -9.70 12.18 -12.39
N ASP A 99 -10.60 13.15 -12.53
CA ASP A 99 -11.91 13.07 -11.89
C ASP A 99 -12.87 12.28 -12.76
N THR A 100 -13.33 11.14 -12.24
CA THR A 100 -14.40 10.33 -12.86
C THR A 100 -15.69 10.33 -12.03
N THR A 101 -15.70 11.02 -10.89
CA THR A 101 -16.81 10.99 -9.92
C THR A 101 -17.95 11.95 -10.30
N GLY A 102 -17.70 12.85 -11.26
CA GLY A 102 -18.67 13.86 -11.71
C GLY A 102 -19.66 13.30 -12.73
N THR A 103 -20.86 13.90 -12.79
CA THR A 103 -21.87 13.51 -13.78
C THR A 103 -21.43 13.91 -15.19
N PRO A 104 -21.34 12.98 -16.16
CA PRO A 104 -21.03 13.35 -17.54
C PRO A 104 -22.03 14.36 -18.13
N GLY A 105 -21.51 15.41 -18.76
CA GLY A 105 -22.27 16.53 -19.30
C GLY A 105 -22.54 17.66 -18.30
N GLU A 106 -22.40 17.43 -17.00
CA GLU A 106 -22.53 18.47 -15.96
C GLU A 106 -21.23 19.26 -15.83
N ARG A 107 -21.35 20.60 -15.74
CA ARG A 107 -20.19 21.51 -15.63
C ARG A 107 -19.86 21.76 -14.17
N TYR A 108 -18.57 21.65 -13.85
CA TYR A 108 -18.01 21.97 -12.55
C TYR A 108 -16.88 22.98 -12.69
N ALA A 109 -16.68 23.78 -11.65
CA ALA A 109 -15.48 24.57 -11.44
C ALA A 109 -14.51 23.75 -10.60
N TYR A 110 -13.29 23.54 -11.07
CA TYR A 110 -12.23 22.81 -10.37
C TYR A 110 -11.22 23.78 -9.79
N ALA A 111 -10.78 23.54 -8.56
CA ALA A 111 -9.69 24.25 -7.90
C ALA A 111 -8.80 23.24 -7.18
N VAL A 112 -7.53 23.57 -6.96
CA VAL A 112 -6.57 22.69 -6.30
C VAL A 112 -5.86 23.46 -5.20
N ALA A 113 -5.63 22.82 -4.06
CA ALA A 113 -4.81 23.34 -2.97
C ALA A 113 -3.54 22.50 -2.81
N ALA A 114 -2.42 23.15 -2.50
CA ALA A 114 -1.23 22.46 -2.02
C ALA A 114 -1.40 22.09 -0.54
N VAL A 115 -0.84 20.95 -0.15
CA VAL A 115 -0.96 20.37 1.19
C VAL A 115 0.44 20.28 1.80
N PRO A 116 0.75 21.01 2.89
CA PRO A 116 2.08 20.99 3.53
C PRO A 116 2.29 19.76 4.42
N GLU A 117 1.19 19.20 4.93
CA GLU A 117 1.10 17.94 5.67
C GLU A 117 -0.36 17.45 5.58
N VAL A 118 -0.59 16.16 5.82
CA VAL A 118 -1.85 15.45 5.54
C VAL A 118 -3.14 16.05 6.14
N THR A 119 -3.06 16.80 7.25
CA THR A 119 -4.22 17.37 7.96
C THR A 119 -4.56 18.82 7.56
N VAL A 120 -3.73 19.49 6.76
CA VAL A 120 -3.90 20.91 6.41
C VAL A 120 -4.06 21.11 4.91
N THR A 121 -5.06 21.91 4.55
CA THR A 121 -5.32 22.33 3.18
C THR A 121 -4.92 23.79 3.00
N GLY A 122 -4.03 24.07 2.05
CA GLY A 122 -3.62 25.43 1.68
C GLY A 122 -4.70 26.20 0.91
N ALA A 123 -4.32 27.38 0.41
CA ALA A 123 -5.23 28.19 -0.40
C ALA A 123 -5.58 27.51 -1.73
N LEU A 124 -6.84 27.65 -2.16
CA LEU A 124 -7.31 27.18 -3.45
C LEU A 124 -6.75 28.04 -4.60
N SER A 125 -6.37 27.37 -5.69
CA SER A 125 -6.07 28.03 -6.96
C SER A 125 -7.28 28.72 -7.58
N GLY A 126 -7.04 29.54 -8.60
CA GLY A 126 -8.11 30.10 -9.43
C GLY A 126 -8.88 28.97 -10.14
N PRO A 127 -10.22 29.00 -10.12
CA PRO A 127 -10.99 27.86 -10.61
C PRO A 127 -11.00 27.77 -12.14
N VAL A 128 -11.03 26.54 -12.66
CA VAL A 128 -11.17 26.25 -14.09
C VAL A 128 -12.45 25.44 -14.37
N PRO A 129 -13.28 25.86 -15.34
CA PRO A 129 -14.52 25.13 -15.64
C PRO A 129 -14.25 23.93 -16.55
N ALA A 130 -14.84 22.77 -16.24
CA ALA A 130 -14.84 21.60 -17.12
C ALA A 130 -16.04 20.68 -16.86
N ALA A 131 -16.33 19.81 -17.82
CA ALA A 131 -17.33 18.76 -17.72
C ALA A 131 -16.76 17.48 -18.33
N ALA A 132 -17.01 16.33 -17.71
CA ALA A 132 -16.75 15.06 -18.37
C ALA A 132 -17.67 14.93 -19.59
N LEU A 133 -17.16 14.38 -20.70
CA LEU A 133 -17.98 14.11 -21.87
C LEU A 133 -18.84 12.85 -21.62
N PRO A 134 -20.10 12.81 -22.08
CA PRO A 134 -20.89 11.58 -22.08
C PRO A 134 -20.16 10.45 -22.81
N ALA A 135 -20.43 9.19 -22.45
CA ALA A 135 -19.88 8.05 -23.15
C ALA A 135 -20.23 8.07 -24.65
N GLY A 136 -19.24 7.75 -25.50
CA GLY A 136 -19.42 7.61 -26.95
C GLY A 136 -19.94 6.22 -27.32
N GLY A 137 -20.23 6.00 -28.62
CA GLY A 137 -20.65 4.70 -29.12
C GLY A 137 -19.52 3.65 -29.21
N GLU A 138 -18.27 4.09 -29.30
CA GLU A 138 -17.08 3.24 -29.29
C GLU A 138 -16.03 3.78 -28.31
N PRO A 139 -15.23 2.91 -27.66
CA PRO A 139 -14.13 3.33 -26.79
C PRO A 139 -13.14 4.26 -27.51
N PRO A 140 -12.78 5.42 -26.94
CA PRO A 140 -11.75 6.29 -27.50
C PRO A 140 -10.39 5.60 -27.62
N THR A 141 -9.58 6.02 -28.60
CA THR A 141 -8.22 5.51 -28.79
C THR A 141 -7.19 6.38 -28.07
N VAL A 142 -6.33 5.76 -27.27
CA VAL A 142 -5.10 6.33 -26.72
C VAL A 142 -3.92 5.74 -27.49
N THR A 143 -3.10 6.61 -28.07
CA THR A 143 -1.87 6.20 -28.76
C THR A 143 -0.67 6.39 -27.85
N LEU A 144 0.08 5.30 -27.63
CA LEU A 144 1.28 5.25 -26.83
C LEU A 144 2.48 5.08 -27.77
N HIS A 145 3.43 6.01 -27.70
CA HIS A 145 4.65 5.98 -28.50
C HIS A 145 5.87 5.77 -27.60
N LEU A 146 6.66 4.74 -27.90
CA LEU A 146 7.97 4.52 -27.29
C LEU A 146 9.03 4.22 -28.35
N ASP A 147 10.27 4.58 -28.04
CA ASP A 147 11.46 4.24 -28.81
C ASP A 147 12.23 3.14 -28.09
N ALA A 148 12.34 1.97 -28.72
CA ALA A 148 13.04 0.81 -28.16
C ALA A 148 14.53 1.08 -27.89
N GLY A 149 15.13 2.03 -28.63
CA GLY A 149 16.52 2.45 -28.53
C GLY A 149 16.75 3.64 -27.60
N ALA A 150 15.71 4.21 -26.99
CA ALA A 150 15.87 5.34 -26.08
C ALA A 150 16.80 4.98 -24.90
N ALA A 151 17.64 5.92 -24.46
CA ALA A 151 18.60 5.69 -23.38
C ALA A 151 17.90 5.18 -22.10
N GLY A 152 16.75 5.77 -21.76
CA GLY A 152 15.98 5.43 -20.57
C GLY A 152 16.62 5.90 -19.26
N THR A 153 16.04 5.49 -18.14
CA THR A 153 16.54 5.73 -16.78
C THR A 153 16.48 4.44 -15.97
N THR A 154 17.09 4.39 -14.79
CA THR A 154 16.90 3.26 -13.88
C THR A 154 15.44 3.16 -13.47
N LEU A 155 14.86 1.96 -13.57
CA LEU A 155 13.50 1.70 -13.08
C LEU A 155 13.52 1.51 -11.56
N HIS A 156 12.81 2.36 -10.84
CA HIS A 156 12.67 2.24 -9.38
C HIS A 156 11.57 1.22 -9.03
N ARG A 157 11.85 0.33 -8.08
CA ARG A 157 10.99 -0.82 -7.75
C ARG A 157 10.46 -0.75 -6.30
N PRO A 158 9.53 0.17 -5.97
CA PRO A 158 9.07 0.37 -4.59
C PRO A 158 8.37 -0.84 -3.96
N TRP A 159 7.99 -1.84 -4.76
CA TRP A 159 7.35 -3.08 -4.30
C TRP A 159 8.32 -4.16 -3.82
N GLN A 160 9.61 -4.10 -4.17
CA GLN A 160 10.59 -5.12 -3.79
C GLN A 160 11.12 -5.00 -2.35
N PRO A 161 11.27 -3.81 -1.75
CA PRO A 161 11.81 -3.70 -0.41
C PRO A 161 11.02 -4.48 0.65
N MET A 162 9.68 -4.43 0.61
CA MET A 162 8.84 -4.86 1.73
C MET A 162 7.46 -5.39 1.31
N ILE A 163 6.96 -6.39 2.04
CA ILE A 163 5.56 -6.81 2.02
C ILE A 163 5.00 -6.93 3.44
N GLY A 164 3.72 -6.64 3.61
CA GLY A 164 3.01 -6.87 4.87
C GLY A 164 2.67 -8.35 5.11
N SER A 165 2.50 -8.72 6.37
CA SER A 165 2.01 -10.02 6.81
C SER A 165 1.21 -9.84 8.09
N GLU A 166 0.29 -10.77 8.38
CA GLU A 166 -0.15 -10.95 9.77
C GLU A 166 1.07 -11.21 10.67
N ARG A 167 0.90 -11.08 11.99
CA ARG A 167 1.88 -11.40 13.02
C ARG A 167 2.62 -12.69 12.72
N LEU A 168 3.94 -12.62 12.71
CA LEU A 168 4.78 -13.72 12.25
C LEU A 168 4.75 -14.95 13.17
N SER A 169 4.19 -14.85 14.38
CA SER A 169 3.91 -16.01 15.23
C SER A 169 2.98 -17.02 14.55
N GLN A 170 2.17 -16.59 13.57
CA GLN A 170 1.36 -17.47 12.72
C GLN A 170 2.19 -18.50 11.94
N LEU A 171 3.47 -18.24 11.68
CA LEU A 171 4.37 -19.24 11.05
C LEU A 171 4.51 -20.52 11.88
N LEU A 172 4.28 -20.44 13.20
CA LEU A 172 4.30 -21.60 14.10
C LEU A 172 2.92 -22.25 14.28
N CYS A 173 1.87 -21.66 13.72
CA CYS A 173 0.49 -22.08 13.90
C CYS A 173 0.19 -23.36 13.10
N ARG A 174 -0.34 -24.39 13.78
CA ARG A 174 -0.73 -25.69 13.20
C ARG A 174 -2.24 -25.83 13.00
N ASP A 175 -3.00 -24.81 13.38
CA ASP A 175 -4.44 -24.76 13.12
C ASP A 175 -4.72 -24.68 11.62
N ARG A 176 -5.99 -24.91 11.28
CA ARG A 176 -6.45 -24.88 9.89
C ARG A 176 -7.53 -23.84 9.65
N SER A 177 -7.43 -23.18 8.50
CA SER A 177 -8.47 -22.33 7.90
C SER A 177 -8.81 -22.94 6.54
N GLY A 178 -10.10 -23.20 6.26
CA GLY A 178 -10.50 -23.85 5.01
C GLY A 178 -9.87 -25.22 4.75
N GLY A 179 -9.52 -25.94 5.82
CA GLY A 179 -8.81 -27.23 5.74
C GLY A 179 -7.30 -27.11 5.49
N ARG A 180 -6.75 -25.89 5.38
CA ARG A 180 -5.33 -25.62 5.08
C ARG A 180 -4.58 -25.17 6.34
N GLU A 181 -3.38 -25.71 6.56
CA GLU A 181 -2.57 -25.40 7.74
C GLU A 181 -1.96 -24.00 7.65
N ILE A 182 -2.21 -23.16 8.67
CA ILE A 182 -1.92 -21.73 8.63
C ILE A 182 -0.43 -21.44 8.46
N GLY A 183 0.42 -21.93 9.37
CA GLY A 183 1.85 -21.59 9.35
C GLY A 183 2.58 -22.10 8.11
N ALA A 184 2.23 -23.30 7.65
CA ALA A 184 2.80 -23.88 6.44
C ALA A 184 2.43 -23.08 5.18
N GLU A 185 1.18 -22.64 5.06
CA GLU A 185 0.73 -21.85 3.91
C GLU A 185 1.18 -20.39 3.97
N LEU A 186 1.24 -19.78 5.15
CA LEU A 186 1.80 -18.44 5.30
C LEU A 186 3.27 -18.43 4.86
N LEU A 187 4.06 -19.42 5.28
CA LEU A 187 5.46 -19.56 4.83
C LEU A 187 5.55 -19.76 3.31
N ALA A 188 4.65 -20.56 2.72
CA ALA A 188 4.59 -20.77 1.29
C ALA A 188 4.21 -19.49 0.52
N ALA A 189 3.26 -18.70 1.05
CA ALA A 189 2.87 -17.41 0.50
C ALA A 189 4.03 -16.41 0.51
N LEU A 190 4.74 -16.29 1.64
CA LEU A 190 5.92 -15.44 1.74
C LEU A 190 7.03 -15.87 0.79
N ARG A 191 7.32 -17.18 0.70
CA ARG A 191 8.29 -17.70 -0.27
C ARG A 191 7.88 -17.39 -1.70
N ARG A 192 6.60 -17.54 -2.03
CA ARG A 192 6.09 -17.24 -3.37
C ARG A 192 6.24 -15.76 -3.72
N VAL A 193 5.94 -14.86 -2.79
CA VAL A 193 6.17 -13.42 -2.95
C VAL A 193 7.67 -13.11 -3.09
N ARG A 194 8.53 -13.78 -2.32
CA ARG A 194 9.99 -13.67 -2.49
C ARG A 194 10.44 -14.09 -3.89
N ASP A 195 10.09 -15.30 -4.30
CA ASP A 195 10.64 -15.95 -5.48
C ASP A 195 10.11 -15.36 -6.79
N GLU A 196 8.82 -15.00 -6.83
CA GLU A 196 8.16 -14.52 -8.05
C GLU A 196 8.11 -12.99 -8.17
N ILE A 197 8.12 -12.25 -7.06
CA ILE A 197 8.02 -10.77 -7.05
C ILE A 197 9.38 -10.12 -6.71
N GLY A 198 10.24 -10.82 -5.99
CA GLY A 198 11.56 -10.33 -5.58
C GLY A 198 11.53 -9.53 -4.28
N VAL A 199 10.58 -9.80 -3.37
CA VAL A 199 10.48 -9.05 -2.12
C VAL A 199 11.59 -9.41 -1.13
N ASN A 200 12.18 -8.41 -0.46
CA ASN A 200 13.32 -8.59 0.44
C ASN A 200 12.94 -8.79 1.91
N THR A 201 11.98 -8.01 2.40
CA THR A 201 11.61 -7.99 3.82
C THR A 201 10.13 -8.22 4.06
N VAL A 202 9.80 -8.68 5.26
CA VAL A 202 8.42 -8.83 5.73
C VAL A 202 8.21 -7.97 6.97
N ARG A 203 7.18 -7.13 6.95
CA ARG A 203 6.73 -6.32 8.08
C ARG A 203 5.44 -6.91 8.64
N ALA A 204 5.38 -7.07 9.96
CA ALA A 204 4.22 -7.65 10.64
C ALA A 204 4.17 -7.17 12.10
N HIS A 205 2.97 -7.20 12.66
CA HIS A 205 2.73 -6.80 14.04
C HIS A 205 3.29 -7.78 15.07
N SER A 206 3.39 -7.30 16.32
CA SER A 206 3.28 -8.14 17.51
C SER A 206 4.44 -9.11 17.81
N ILE A 207 5.70 -8.76 17.50
CA ILE A 207 6.86 -9.60 17.86
C ILE A 207 7.04 -9.79 19.37
N LEU A 208 6.51 -8.87 20.19
CA LEU A 208 6.56 -8.92 21.66
C LEU A 208 5.29 -9.51 22.30
N HIS A 209 4.38 -10.05 21.49
CA HIS A 209 3.14 -10.61 21.99
C HIS A 209 3.35 -11.86 22.87
N ASP A 210 2.46 -12.09 23.83
CA ASP A 210 2.61 -13.12 24.87
C ASP A 210 2.60 -14.57 24.31
N ASP A 211 2.12 -14.80 23.09
CA ASP A 211 2.17 -16.11 22.42
C ASP A 211 3.58 -16.55 22.00
N LEU A 212 4.50 -15.58 21.86
CA LEU A 212 5.92 -15.81 21.69
C LEU A 212 6.65 -15.92 23.04
N GLY A 213 6.03 -15.47 24.13
CA GLY A 213 6.54 -15.64 25.50
C GLY A 213 7.81 -14.84 25.81
N VAL A 214 8.07 -13.78 25.05
CA VAL A 214 9.31 -12.99 25.08
C VAL A 214 9.62 -12.41 26.45
N TYR A 215 8.61 -11.92 27.17
CA TYR A 215 8.77 -11.23 28.45
C TYR A 215 7.81 -11.77 29.50
N ARG A 216 8.35 -12.05 30.70
CA ARG A 216 7.58 -12.38 31.91
C ARG A 216 8.27 -11.80 33.13
N GLU A 217 7.53 -11.62 34.22
CA GLU A 217 8.10 -11.32 35.53
C GLU A 217 7.99 -12.52 36.47
N VAL A 218 9.13 -13.07 36.90
CA VAL A 218 9.19 -14.19 37.85
C VAL A 218 9.86 -13.68 39.12
N ASP A 219 9.16 -13.83 40.25
CA ASP A 219 9.59 -13.30 41.55
C ASP A 219 9.90 -11.79 41.54
N GLY A 220 9.21 -11.05 40.66
CA GLY A 220 9.37 -9.60 40.49
C GLY A 220 10.52 -9.17 39.57
N GLU A 221 11.28 -10.13 39.01
CA GLU A 221 12.40 -9.87 38.10
C GLU A 221 12.03 -10.19 36.65
N PRO A 222 12.50 -9.39 35.67
CA PRO A 222 12.25 -9.64 34.25
C PRO A 222 12.98 -10.90 33.77
N VAL A 223 12.27 -11.75 33.04
CA VAL A 223 12.78 -12.94 32.37
C VAL A 223 12.51 -12.82 30.87
N TYR A 224 13.55 -13.04 30.06
CA TYR A 224 13.47 -13.01 28.61
C TYR A 224 13.60 -14.41 28.01
N ASP A 225 12.73 -14.78 27.07
CA ASP A 225 12.79 -16.04 26.31
C ASP A 225 12.56 -15.80 24.82
N PHE A 226 13.66 -15.79 24.06
CA PHE A 226 13.63 -15.52 22.62
C PHE A 226 13.46 -16.78 21.76
N SER A 227 13.25 -17.96 22.35
CA SER A 227 13.26 -19.24 21.63
C SER A 227 12.19 -19.36 20.53
N ARG A 228 11.05 -18.70 20.70
CA ARG A 228 9.98 -18.68 19.68
C ARG A 228 10.22 -17.62 18.61
N VAL A 229 10.77 -16.46 18.99
CA VAL A 229 11.24 -15.45 18.02
C VAL A 229 12.31 -16.07 17.11
N ASP A 230 13.23 -16.86 17.68
CA ASP A 230 14.24 -17.60 16.93
C ASP A 230 13.62 -18.54 15.89
N GLN A 231 12.62 -19.35 16.29
CA GLN A 231 11.95 -20.25 15.37
C GLN A 231 11.24 -19.50 14.22
N VAL A 232 10.60 -18.38 14.53
CA VAL A 232 9.91 -17.54 13.54
C VAL A 232 10.92 -16.94 12.55
N TYR A 233 11.99 -16.32 13.04
CA TYR A 233 12.99 -15.68 12.18
C TYR A 233 13.87 -16.67 11.44
N ASP A 234 14.20 -17.84 12.00
CA ASP A 234 14.89 -18.91 11.28
C ASP A 234 14.06 -19.38 10.07
N LEU A 235 12.73 -19.49 10.20
CA LEU A 235 11.85 -19.84 9.07
C LEU A 235 11.85 -18.75 7.99
N LEU A 236 11.77 -17.48 8.39
CA LEU A 236 11.77 -16.34 7.46
C LEU A 236 13.10 -16.20 6.72
N LEU A 237 14.22 -16.23 7.46
CA LEU A 237 15.57 -16.20 6.89
C LEU A 237 15.84 -17.43 6.03
N GLY A 238 15.27 -18.59 6.39
CA GLY A 238 15.35 -19.83 5.62
C GLY A 238 14.66 -19.76 4.24
N ILE A 239 13.77 -18.78 4.02
CA ILE A 239 13.21 -18.48 2.70
C ILE A 239 13.85 -17.24 2.05
N GLY A 240 14.93 -16.73 2.62
CA GLY A 240 15.73 -15.62 2.08
C GLY A 240 15.17 -14.23 2.38
N MET A 241 14.17 -14.10 3.25
CA MET A 241 13.59 -12.81 3.63
C MET A 241 14.08 -12.38 5.03
N SER A 242 14.18 -11.08 5.26
CA SER A 242 14.51 -10.51 6.57
C SER A 242 13.28 -9.84 7.21
N PRO A 243 13.18 -9.76 8.54
CA PRO A 243 12.09 -9.03 9.19
C PRO A 243 12.34 -7.52 9.15
N VAL A 244 11.26 -6.76 9.01
CA VAL A 244 11.15 -5.43 9.63
C VAL A 244 10.64 -5.68 11.05
N VAL A 245 11.42 -5.30 12.05
CA VAL A 245 11.14 -5.58 13.45
C VAL A 245 10.25 -4.46 13.98
N GLU A 246 8.93 -4.65 13.90
CA GLU A 246 7.99 -3.80 14.63
C GLU A 246 8.06 -4.11 16.12
N ILE A 247 8.54 -3.15 16.91
CA ILE A 247 8.68 -3.25 18.35
C ILE A 247 7.31 -2.97 19.01
N GLY A 248 6.50 -4.02 19.09
CA GLY A 248 5.18 -4.03 19.71
C GLY A 248 4.57 -5.43 19.73
N PHE A 249 3.37 -5.62 20.26
CA PHE A 249 2.70 -4.73 21.20
C PHE A 249 3.24 -4.94 22.64
N MET A 250 2.55 -4.47 23.67
CA MET A 250 3.05 -4.53 25.04
C MET A 250 2.92 -5.95 25.64
N PRO A 251 3.96 -6.54 26.25
CA PRO A 251 3.81 -7.77 27.02
C PRO A 251 2.95 -7.57 28.27
N ARG A 252 2.15 -8.57 28.66
CA ARG A 252 1.17 -8.44 29.74
C ARG A 252 1.76 -8.03 31.08
N ASP A 253 2.88 -8.62 31.48
CA ASP A 253 3.49 -8.33 32.78
C ASP A 253 4.08 -6.91 32.83
N LEU A 254 4.39 -6.30 31.68
CA LEU A 254 4.95 -4.95 31.60
C LEU A 254 3.89 -3.86 31.34
N ALA A 255 2.68 -4.24 30.97
CA ALA A 255 1.60 -3.31 30.66
C ALA A 255 1.14 -2.47 31.86
N SER A 256 0.88 -1.18 31.63
CA SER A 256 0.21 -0.31 32.60
C SER A 256 -1.28 -0.62 32.75
N ASP A 257 -1.94 -1.05 31.66
CA ASP A 257 -3.32 -1.51 31.65
C ASP A 257 -3.45 -2.73 30.71
N PRO A 258 -3.30 -3.96 31.24
CA PRO A 258 -3.28 -5.18 30.43
C PRO A 258 -4.66 -5.61 29.90
N ASP A 259 -5.72 -4.87 30.23
CA ASP A 259 -7.07 -5.08 29.71
C ASP A 259 -7.35 -4.20 28.48
N ARG A 260 -6.51 -3.20 28.20
CA ARG A 260 -6.56 -2.41 26.96
C ARG A 260 -5.93 -3.19 25.82
N THR A 261 -6.76 -3.74 24.96
CA THR A 261 -6.32 -4.60 23.87
C THR A 261 -6.90 -4.21 22.51
N VAL A 262 -6.27 -4.70 21.45
CA VAL A 262 -6.73 -4.64 20.06
C VAL A 262 -6.74 -6.05 19.46
N PHE A 263 -7.61 -6.25 18.45
CA PHE A 263 -7.77 -7.49 17.70
C PHE A 263 -8.25 -8.71 18.51
N GLU A 264 -8.58 -9.79 17.79
CA GLU A 264 -9.02 -11.07 18.36
C GLU A 264 -7.93 -11.72 19.23
N TYR A 265 -6.66 -11.58 18.83
CA TYR A 265 -5.52 -12.10 19.61
C TYR A 265 -5.17 -11.26 20.84
N ARG A 266 -5.84 -10.11 21.05
CA ARG A 266 -5.73 -9.26 22.24
C ARG A 266 -4.35 -8.66 22.47
N GLY A 267 -3.72 -8.12 21.42
CA GLY A 267 -2.49 -7.34 21.57
C GLY A 267 -2.70 -6.16 22.52
N ILE A 268 -1.83 -5.99 23.52
CA ILE A 268 -2.03 -4.97 24.58
C ILE A 268 -1.48 -3.62 24.14
N ILE A 269 -2.32 -2.60 24.18
CA ILE A 269 -2.04 -1.28 23.58
C ILE A 269 -1.67 -0.20 24.60
N SER A 270 -1.52 -0.56 25.86
CA SER A 270 -1.17 0.39 26.93
C SER A 270 0.33 0.69 26.95
N PRO A 271 0.75 1.88 27.44
CA PRO A 271 2.14 2.16 27.75
C PRO A 271 2.75 1.15 28.74
N PRO A 272 4.09 1.05 28.83
CA PRO A 272 4.71 0.23 29.87
C PRO A 272 4.49 0.86 31.25
N ARG A 273 4.26 0.04 32.28
CA ARG A 273 4.23 0.49 33.68
C ARG A 273 5.60 0.88 34.23
N ASP A 274 6.66 0.38 33.60
CA ASP A 274 8.06 0.63 33.96
C ASP A 274 8.88 0.83 32.67
N TRP A 275 9.39 2.06 32.50
CA TRP A 275 10.12 2.47 31.31
C TRP A 275 11.55 1.91 31.26
N ASP A 276 12.16 1.63 32.41
CA ASP A 276 13.51 1.06 32.47
C ASP A 276 13.45 -0.43 32.11
N ARG A 277 12.40 -1.13 32.54
CA ARG A 277 12.13 -2.53 32.12
C ARG A 277 11.81 -2.62 30.63
N TRP A 278 11.07 -1.66 30.07
CA TRP A 278 10.88 -1.57 28.62
C TRP A 278 12.21 -1.39 27.88
N SER A 279 13.05 -0.44 28.32
CA SER A 279 14.38 -0.24 27.75
C SER A 279 15.24 -1.52 27.83
N GLY A 280 15.19 -2.22 28.97
CA GLY A 280 15.87 -3.48 29.19
C GLY A 280 15.42 -4.60 28.24
N LEU A 281 14.11 -4.73 28.02
CA LEU A 281 13.54 -5.68 27.07
C LEU A 281 14.01 -5.40 25.64
N VAL A 282 13.90 -4.16 25.18
CA VAL A 282 14.32 -3.77 23.81
C VAL A 282 15.81 -4.04 23.63
N ARG A 283 16.66 -3.62 24.57
CA ARG A 283 18.10 -3.87 24.53
C ARG A 283 18.42 -5.37 24.49
N ALA A 284 17.74 -6.18 25.31
CA ALA A 284 17.94 -7.62 25.35
C ALA A 284 17.54 -8.29 24.03
N LEU A 285 16.41 -7.89 23.43
CA LEU A 285 15.99 -8.38 22.13
C LEU A 285 17.01 -8.05 21.05
N VAL A 286 17.40 -6.78 20.91
CA VAL A 286 18.34 -6.32 19.88
C VAL A 286 19.71 -7.01 20.03
N ALA A 287 20.22 -7.11 21.26
CA ALA A 287 21.49 -7.79 21.53
C ALA A 287 21.42 -9.29 21.21
N HIS A 288 20.31 -9.96 21.56
CA HIS A 288 20.09 -11.36 21.22
C HIS A 288 20.04 -11.59 19.71
N LEU A 289 19.30 -10.75 18.97
CA LEU A 289 19.24 -10.84 17.52
C LEU A 289 20.63 -10.65 16.89
N LEU A 290 21.40 -9.66 17.35
CA LEU A 290 22.75 -9.39 16.85
C LEU A 290 23.72 -10.54 17.18
N ASP A 291 23.63 -11.13 18.38
CA ASP A 291 24.45 -12.29 18.78
C ASP A 291 24.14 -13.53 17.92
N ARG A 292 22.85 -13.82 17.70
CA ARG A 292 22.41 -15.00 16.96
C ARG A 292 22.63 -14.89 15.46
N TYR A 293 22.27 -13.76 14.86
CA TYR A 293 22.21 -13.58 13.40
C TYR A 293 23.40 -12.79 12.85
N GLY A 294 24.21 -12.16 13.69
CA GLY A 294 25.39 -11.42 13.30
C GLY A 294 25.09 -10.13 12.53
N GLU A 295 26.03 -9.69 11.70
CA GLU A 295 25.98 -8.37 11.06
C GLU A 295 24.80 -8.15 10.11
N GLN A 296 24.07 -9.18 9.69
CA GLN A 296 22.87 -8.99 8.87
C GLN A 296 21.80 -8.15 9.57
N VAL A 297 21.76 -8.16 10.92
CA VAL A 297 20.83 -7.37 11.73
C VAL A 297 21.09 -5.87 11.59
N LEU A 298 22.30 -5.46 11.21
CA LEU A 298 22.63 -4.06 10.96
C LEU A 298 21.88 -3.49 9.74
N GLY A 299 21.32 -4.36 8.89
CA GLY A 299 20.46 -3.97 7.78
C GLY A 299 18.96 -4.18 8.04
N TRP A 300 18.56 -4.56 9.27
CA TRP A 300 17.15 -4.72 9.63
C TRP A 300 16.58 -3.41 10.16
N ASP A 301 15.34 -3.12 9.79
CA ASP A 301 14.63 -1.92 10.23
C ASP A 301 13.89 -2.19 11.54
N PHE A 302 14.16 -1.39 12.57
CA PHE A 302 13.45 -1.47 13.86
C PHE A 302 12.40 -0.35 13.92
N GLU A 303 11.16 -0.69 13.61
CA GLU A 303 10.01 0.21 13.60
C GLU A 303 9.41 0.29 15.01
N VAL A 304 9.19 1.49 15.54
CA VAL A 304 8.62 1.67 16.88
C VAL A 304 7.09 1.71 16.80
N TRP A 305 6.45 0.67 17.33
CA TRP A 305 5.00 0.54 17.50
C TRP A 305 4.21 0.52 16.17
N ASN A 306 2.87 0.58 16.27
CA ASN A 306 1.93 0.64 15.16
C ASN A 306 0.80 1.64 15.45
N GLU A 307 0.54 2.58 14.54
CA GLU A 307 -0.60 3.50 14.48
C GLU A 307 -1.04 4.16 15.80
N ALA A 308 -0.08 4.60 16.63
CA ALA A 308 -0.38 5.16 17.95
C ALA A 308 -1.24 6.44 17.93
N ASN A 309 -1.38 7.06 16.76
CA ASN A 309 -2.29 8.17 16.53
C ASN A 309 -3.78 7.76 16.47
N LEU A 310 -4.11 6.47 16.60
CA LEU A 310 -5.46 5.95 16.75
C LEU A 310 -5.70 5.36 18.14
N GLU A 311 -6.85 5.68 18.76
CA GLU A 311 -7.21 5.18 20.11
C GLU A 311 -7.28 3.64 20.16
N VAL A 312 -7.44 2.99 19.01
CA VAL A 312 -7.50 1.53 18.90
C VAL A 312 -6.14 0.85 19.09
N PHE A 313 -5.04 1.55 18.83
CA PHE A 313 -3.69 1.00 18.84
C PHE A 313 -2.79 1.57 19.95
N TRP A 314 -3.20 2.64 20.63
CA TRP A 314 -2.47 3.21 21.75
C TRP A 314 -3.42 3.84 22.76
N SER A 315 -3.34 3.42 24.01
CA SER A 315 -4.19 3.96 25.09
C SER A 315 -3.54 5.09 25.91
N GLY A 316 -2.28 5.42 25.61
CA GLY A 316 -1.55 6.51 26.27
C GLY A 316 -1.70 7.85 25.56
N SER A 317 -1.02 8.88 26.06
CA SER A 317 -0.93 10.18 25.37
C SER A 317 0.13 10.17 24.26
N ARG A 318 0.11 11.18 23.39
CA ARG A 318 1.19 11.38 22.40
C ARG A 318 2.54 11.63 23.07
N GLU A 319 2.59 12.34 24.20
CA GLU A 319 3.83 12.54 24.96
C GLU A 319 4.37 11.21 25.51
N GLU A 320 3.49 10.31 25.97
CA GLU A 320 3.89 8.97 26.38
C GLU A 320 4.40 8.15 25.19
N TRP A 321 3.82 8.31 24.00
CA TRP A 321 4.33 7.69 22.79
C TRP A 321 5.70 8.27 22.36
N MET A 322 5.89 9.59 22.41
CA MET A 322 7.20 10.21 22.15
C MET A 322 8.26 9.72 23.14
N ARG A 323 7.87 9.49 24.40
CA ARG A 323 8.73 8.85 25.40
C ARG A 323 9.03 7.39 25.06
N LEU A 324 8.05 6.62 24.59
CA LEU A 324 8.25 5.26 24.09
C LEU A 324 9.28 5.24 22.96
N TYR A 325 9.16 6.17 22.00
CA TYR A 325 10.12 6.34 20.92
C TYR A 325 11.53 6.64 21.45
N ASP A 326 11.69 7.64 22.30
CA ASP A 326 12.99 8.00 22.88
C ASP A 326 13.68 6.84 23.60
N VAL A 327 12.93 6.11 24.43
CA VAL A 327 13.45 4.99 25.22
C VAL A 327 13.84 3.83 24.30
N THR A 328 13.02 3.54 23.28
CA THR A 328 13.24 2.45 22.32
C THR A 328 14.43 2.75 21.41
N ALA A 329 14.45 3.92 20.78
CA ALA A 329 15.53 4.34 19.88
C ALA A 329 16.88 4.37 20.58
N ARG A 330 16.93 4.88 21.82
CA ARG A 330 18.16 4.83 22.63
C ARG A 330 18.57 3.39 22.95
N ALA A 331 17.65 2.53 23.35
CA ALA A 331 17.95 1.13 23.66
C ALA A 331 18.52 0.37 22.46
N VAL A 332 17.98 0.60 21.25
CA VAL A 332 18.51 0.03 19.99
C VAL A 332 19.92 0.54 19.72
N LYS A 333 20.11 1.87 19.72
CA LYS A 333 21.39 2.50 19.36
C LYS A 333 22.51 2.26 20.37
N ASP A 334 22.17 2.03 21.65
CA ASP A 334 23.15 1.66 22.65
C ASP A 334 23.71 0.23 22.46
N VAL A 335 22.98 -0.65 21.74
CA VAL A 335 23.51 -1.97 21.36
C VAL A 335 24.45 -1.84 20.17
N ASP A 336 24.00 -1.21 19.09
CA ASP A 336 24.87 -0.82 17.97
C ASP A 336 24.29 0.42 17.27
N PRO A 337 25.05 1.53 17.14
CA PRO A 337 24.55 2.78 16.57
C PRO A 337 24.22 2.68 15.08
N ARG A 338 24.70 1.63 14.38
CA ARG A 338 24.44 1.41 12.94
C ARG A 338 23.05 0.83 12.66
N ILE A 339 22.38 0.24 13.64
CA ILE A 339 21.06 -0.37 13.46
C ILE A 339 20.02 0.73 13.16
N PRO A 340 19.28 0.67 12.04
CA PRO A 340 18.23 1.63 11.73
C PRO A 340 17.05 1.56 12.71
N VAL A 341 16.62 2.71 13.22
CA VAL A 341 15.39 2.88 14.02
C VAL A 341 14.54 4.03 13.47
N GLY A 342 13.21 3.85 13.50
CA GLY A 342 12.29 4.82 12.93
C GLY A 342 10.84 4.62 13.36
N GLY A 343 10.00 5.53 12.90
CA GLY A 343 8.57 5.63 13.22
C GLY A 343 7.94 6.82 12.49
N PRO A 344 6.72 7.27 12.82
CA PRO A 344 5.87 6.81 13.92
C PRO A 344 4.99 5.58 13.62
N SER A 345 5.12 4.96 12.44
CA SER A 345 4.21 3.90 11.96
C SER A 345 2.73 4.34 12.02
N SER A 346 2.48 5.63 11.77
CA SER A 346 1.16 6.22 11.99
C SER A 346 0.16 5.90 10.90
N ALA A 347 -1.13 5.93 11.24
CA ALA A 347 -2.19 5.91 10.25
C ALA A 347 -2.26 7.25 9.53
N ALA A 348 -2.45 7.22 8.20
CA ALA A 348 -2.69 8.38 7.36
C ALA A 348 -1.63 9.49 7.47
N ALA A 349 -0.33 9.15 7.50
CA ALA A 349 0.77 10.13 7.65
C ALA A 349 0.71 11.01 8.92
N GLY A 350 -0.14 10.66 9.90
CA GLY A 350 -0.26 11.41 11.14
C GLY A 350 1.03 11.41 11.95
N TRP A 351 1.25 12.39 12.82
CA TRP A 351 2.39 12.43 13.75
C TRP A 351 3.82 12.39 13.14
N VAL A 352 4.01 12.30 11.82
CA VAL A 352 5.34 12.31 11.18
C VAL A 352 6.07 13.60 11.53
N ASP A 353 5.43 14.75 11.29
CA ASP A 353 5.95 16.07 11.68
C ASP A 353 6.22 16.15 13.19
N ALA A 354 5.30 15.64 14.02
CA ALA A 354 5.42 15.68 15.47
C ALA A 354 6.64 14.88 15.97
N LEU A 355 6.90 13.70 15.40
CA LEU A 355 8.07 12.88 15.72
C LEU A 355 9.35 13.61 15.33
N LEU A 356 9.43 14.13 14.11
CA LEU A 356 10.63 14.80 13.61
C LEU A 356 10.93 16.09 14.39
N GLU A 357 9.91 16.87 14.73
CA GLU A 357 10.04 18.02 15.62
C GLU A 357 10.52 17.61 17.03
N HIS A 358 9.97 16.53 17.57
CA HIS A 358 10.40 16.01 18.86
C HIS A 358 11.88 15.58 18.80
N ALA A 359 12.25 14.78 17.80
CA ALA A 359 13.62 14.33 17.56
C ALA A 359 14.60 15.49 17.37
N ALA A 360 14.23 16.53 16.62
CA ALA A 360 15.06 17.73 16.46
C ALA A 360 15.29 18.48 17.79
N ARG A 361 14.34 18.42 18.73
CA ARG A 361 14.48 19.02 20.07
C ARG A 361 15.24 18.12 21.05
N SER A 362 14.97 16.81 21.04
CA SER A 362 15.49 15.85 22.01
C SER A 362 16.87 15.29 21.62
N GLY A 363 17.22 15.34 20.33
CA GLY A 363 18.39 14.68 19.76
C GLY A 363 18.22 13.17 19.58
N THR A 364 16.99 12.64 19.72
CA THR A 364 16.71 11.22 19.48
C THR A 364 16.89 10.89 17.99
N PRO A 365 17.57 9.77 17.65
CA PRO A 365 17.82 9.42 16.25
C PRO A 365 16.54 8.98 15.52
N VAL A 366 16.47 9.33 14.24
CA VAL A 366 15.45 8.89 13.28
C VAL A 366 16.19 8.56 11.99
N ASP A 367 16.40 7.26 11.70
CA ASP A 367 17.08 6.81 10.48
C ASP A 367 16.10 6.66 9.30
N PHE A 368 14.82 6.49 9.61
CA PHE A 368 13.72 6.44 8.64
C PHE A 368 12.42 6.93 9.28
N VAL A 369 11.53 7.44 8.43
CA VAL A 369 10.13 7.66 8.79
C VAL A 369 9.29 6.52 8.25
N SER A 370 8.33 6.05 9.06
CA SER A 370 7.35 5.06 8.65
C SER A 370 5.92 5.50 8.93
N THR A 371 5.01 5.18 8.01
CA THR A 371 3.59 5.54 8.10
C THR A 371 2.74 4.76 7.08
N HIS A 372 1.42 4.87 7.19
CA HIS A 372 0.46 4.14 6.37
C HIS A 372 -0.49 5.08 5.64
N THR A 373 -1.03 4.62 4.52
CA THR A 373 -2.19 5.24 3.89
C THR A 373 -2.96 4.21 3.09
N TYR A 374 -4.26 4.43 2.94
CA TYR A 374 -5.15 3.56 2.21
C TYR A 374 -6.03 4.38 1.27
N GLY A 375 -6.49 3.76 0.18
CA GLY A 375 -7.42 4.38 -0.77
C GLY A 375 -6.85 5.51 -1.65
N SER A 376 -5.59 5.89 -1.43
CA SER A 376 -4.86 6.86 -2.24
C SER A 376 -3.39 6.45 -2.44
N PRO A 377 -2.72 6.88 -3.52
CA PRO A 377 -1.27 6.76 -3.66
C PRO A 377 -0.52 7.48 -2.53
N PRO A 378 0.68 7.01 -2.14
CA PRO A 378 1.44 7.60 -1.04
C PRO A 378 1.92 9.02 -1.34
N LEU A 379 1.72 9.93 -0.38
CA LEU A 379 2.19 11.31 -0.42
C LEU A 379 3.73 11.39 -0.46
N ASP A 380 4.28 12.54 -0.84
CA ASP A 380 5.72 12.78 -0.86
C ASP A 380 6.19 13.42 0.46
N LEU A 381 6.87 12.66 1.31
CA LEU A 381 7.33 13.16 2.61
C LEU A 381 8.70 13.86 2.56
N ARG A 382 9.39 13.89 1.41
CA ARG A 382 10.70 14.54 1.27
C ARG A 382 10.68 16.03 1.66
N PRO A 383 9.64 16.82 1.33
CA PRO A 383 9.53 18.20 1.79
C PRO A 383 9.45 18.33 3.31
N THR A 384 8.71 17.44 3.98
CA THR A 384 8.65 17.38 5.45
C THR A 384 10.02 17.06 6.05
N LEU A 385 10.71 16.04 5.52
CA LEU A 385 12.05 15.66 5.96
C LEU A 385 13.05 16.81 5.83
N ALA A 386 13.09 17.47 4.66
CA ALA A 386 13.97 18.61 4.43
C ALA A 386 13.65 19.78 5.37
N ARG A 387 12.37 20.08 5.58
CA ARG A 387 11.90 21.16 6.45
C ARG A 387 12.28 20.94 7.92
N LEU A 388 12.24 19.70 8.39
CA LEU A 388 12.48 19.36 9.80
C LEU A 388 13.91 18.88 10.09
N GLY A 389 14.78 18.87 9.08
CA GLY A 389 16.22 18.61 9.27
C GLY A 389 16.64 17.14 9.20
N PHE A 390 15.86 16.30 8.51
CA PHE A 390 16.14 14.87 8.32
C PHE A 390 16.21 14.46 6.84
N PRO A 391 16.94 15.18 5.96
CA PRO A 391 16.89 14.96 4.51
C PRO A 391 17.41 13.58 4.08
N ASP A 392 18.21 12.92 4.92
CA ASP A 392 18.80 11.60 4.63
C ASP A 392 17.97 10.43 5.21
N ALA A 393 16.89 10.71 5.94
CA ALA A 393 16.03 9.66 6.47
C ALA A 393 15.26 8.96 5.33
N ARG A 394 15.21 7.64 5.37
CA ARG A 394 14.39 6.87 4.40
C ARG A 394 12.90 7.06 4.65
N ILE A 395 12.09 6.88 3.61
CA ILE A 395 10.62 6.95 3.66
C ILE A 395 10.03 5.56 3.40
N LEU A 396 9.47 4.96 4.46
CA LEU A 396 8.88 3.62 4.41
C LEU A 396 7.36 3.72 4.59
N TRP A 397 6.59 3.41 3.55
CA TRP A 397 5.16 3.19 3.71
C TRP A 397 4.95 1.73 4.11
N THR A 398 4.92 1.45 5.41
CA THR A 398 4.99 0.10 6.00
C THR A 398 3.67 -0.67 5.92
N GLU A 399 2.57 0.05 5.66
CA GLU A 399 1.30 -0.49 5.19
C GLU A 399 0.67 0.41 4.12
N TRP A 400 0.16 -0.21 3.07
CA TRP A 400 -0.56 0.47 2.01
C TRP A 400 -1.51 -0.48 1.29
N GLY A 401 -2.66 0.05 0.87
CA GLY A 401 -3.65 -0.73 0.13
C GLY A 401 -4.83 0.09 -0.35
N VAL A 402 -5.78 -0.60 -0.98
CA VAL A 402 -6.99 0.03 -1.56
C VAL A 402 -7.98 0.47 -0.48
N THR A 403 -7.98 -0.19 0.68
CA THR A 403 -8.85 0.12 1.83
C THR A 403 -8.24 -0.45 3.10
N PRO A 404 -8.40 0.21 4.27
CA PRO A 404 -8.03 -0.36 5.56
C PRO A 404 -9.13 -1.30 6.12
N THR A 405 -10.20 -1.53 5.35
CA THR A 405 -11.34 -2.33 5.81
C THR A 405 -11.12 -3.80 5.48
N HIS A 406 -10.85 -4.61 6.50
CA HIS A 406 -10.83 -6.06 6.37
C HIS A 406 -12.24 -6.55 5.97
N PHE A 407 -12.31 -7.58 5.14
CA PHE A 407 -13.55 -8.13 4.57
C PHE A 407 -14.27 -7.23 3.54
N HIS A 408 -13.64 -6.17 3.06
CA HIS A 408 -14.23 -5.35 2.01
C HIS A 408 -14.08 -6.03 0.63
N PRO A 409 -15.16 -6.20 -0.16
CA PRO A 409 -15.11 -6.97 -1.43
C PRO A 409 -14.10 -6.45 -2.46
N VAL A 410 -13.75 -5.17 -2.42
CA VAL A 410 -12.76 -4.57 -3.33
C VAL A 410 -11.41 -5.30 -3.29
N ASN A 411 -11.06 -5.90 -2.15
CA ASN A 411 -9.79 -6.60 -1.98
C ASN A 411 -9.67 -7.85 -2.87
N ASP A 412 -10.79 -8.46 -3.25
CA ASP A 412 -10.78 -9.65 -4.12
C ASP A 412 -10.86 -9.30 -5.61
N GLY A 413 -11.29 -8.08 -5.96
CA GLY A 413 -11.59 -7.67 -7.33
C GLY A 413 -10.43 -6.99 -8.09
N THR A 414 -10.60 -6.88 -9.40
CA THR A 414 -9.58 -6.36 -10.32
C THR A 414 -9.28 -4.85 -10.18
N SER A 415 -10.22 -4.04 -9.70
CA SER A 415 -9.98 -2.60 -9.46
C SER A 415 -8.82 -2.36 -8.49
N ALA A 416 -8.70 -3.16 -7.44
CA ALA A 416 -7.61 -3.07 -6.49
C ALA A 416 -6.24 -3.39 -7.13
N ALA A 417 -6.20 -4.18 -8.20
CA ALA A 417 -4.99 -4.44 -8.95
C ALA A 417 -4.55 -3.21 -9.76
N THR A 418 -5.48 -2.53 -10.45
CA THR A 418 -5.15 -1.29 -11.16
C THR A 418 -4.81 -0.13 -10.22
N PHE A 419 -5.44 -0.07 -9.04
CA PHE A 419 -5.02 0.83 -7.96
C PHE A 419 -3.59 0.53 -7.50
N LEU A 420 -3.24 -0.75 -7.32
CA LEU A 420 -1.88 -1.19 -6.99
C LEU A 420 -0.87 -0.66 -8.01
N LEU A 421 -1.13 -0.84 -9.31
CA LEU A 421 -0.25 -0.38 -10.38
C LEU A 421 -0.06 1.15 -10.35
N THR A 422 -1.15 1.90 -10.18
CA THR A 422 -1.12 3.37 -10.08
C THR A 422 -0.30 3.84 -8.88
N GLY A 423 -0.50 3.25 -7.70
CA GLY A 423 0.27 3.62 -6.50
C GLY A 423 1.76 3.28 -6.62
N MET A 424 2.10 2.09 -7.12
CA MET A 424 3.50 1.68 -7.31
C MET A 424 4.23 2.57 -8.30
N ARG A 425 3.59 2.94 -9.42
CA ARG A 425 4.17 3.88 -10.38
C ARG A 425 4.32 5.27 -9.81
N SER A 426 3.30 5.78 -9.11
CA SER A 426 3.34 7.10 -8.48
C SER A 426 4.48 7.16 -7.45
N ALA A 427 4.68 6.10 -6.66
CA ALA A 427 5.69 6.05 -5.59
C ALA A 427 7.14 5.91 -6.09
N ALA A 428 7.33 5.43 -7.32
CA ALA A 428 8.64 5.12 -7.88
C ALA A 428 9.59 6.33 -7.85
N GLY A 429 10.75 6.15 -7.20
CA GLY A 429 11.77 7.21 -7.06
C GLY A 429 11.44 8.30 -6.03
N ARG A 430 10.31 8.20 -5.31
CA ARG A 430 9.93 9.11 -4.21
C ARG A 430 10.05 8.49 -2.82
N VAL A 431 9.90 7.17 -2.73
CA VAL A 431 9.87 6.42 -1.46
C VAL A 431 10.87 5.27 -1.51
N ASP A 432 11.33 4.84 -0.33
CA ASP A 432 12.27 3.73 -0.19
C ASP A 432 11.56 2.37 -0.07
N ALA A 433 10.31 2.35 0.38
CA ALA A 433 9.46 1.15 0.39
C ALA A 433 7.98 1.52 0.30
N LEU A 434 7.21 0.74 -0.47
CA LEU A 434 5.75 0.73 -0.44
C LEU A 434 5.26 -0.69 -0.19
N SER A 435 4.96 -0.98 1.08
CA SER A 435 4.56 -2.30 1.55
C SER A 435 3.07 -2.52 1.34
N TYR A 436 2.72 -3.43 0.43
CA TYR A 436 1.33 -3.82 0.26
C TYR A 436 0.87 -4.68 1.46
N TRP A 437 -0.24 -4.28 2.10
CA TRP A 437 -0.84 -5.03 3.21
C TRP A 437 -1.92 -5.98 2.65
N VAL A 438 -1.69 -7.31 2.51
CA VAL A 438 -0.59 -8.19 2.96
C VAL A 438 -0.31 -9.35 1.99
N ALA A 439 0.69 -10.18 2.25
CA ALA A 439 1.04 -11.36 1.43
C ALA A 439 -0.06 -12.44 1.36
N SER A 440 -0.80 -12.72 2.44
CA SER A 440 -1.74 -13.86 2.51
C SER A 440 -3.00 -13.55 3.31
N ASP A 441 -4.11 -14.18 2.92
CA ASP A 441 -5.38 -14.19 3.67
C ASP A 441 -5.34 -15.05 4.93
N HIS A 442 -4.23 -15.72 5.24
CA HIS A 442 -4.01 -16.26 6.59
C HIS A 442 -3.84 -15.11 7.58
N PHE A 443 -4.98 -14.56 7.99
CA PHE A 443 -5.11 -13.31 8.72
C PHE A 443 -6.21 -13.46 9.79
N GLU A 444 -6.02 -12.96 11.01
CA GLU A 444 -6.97 -13.22 12.10
C GLU A 444 -7.29 -12.02 13.01
N GLU A 445 -6.81 -10.82 12.69
CA GLU A 445 -7.05 -9.61 13.48
C GLU A 445 -8.51 -9.39 13.87
N LEU A 446 -9.42 -9.54 12.91
CA LEU A 446 -10.88 -9.39 13.09
C LEU A 446 -11.61 -10.72 12.87
N GLY A 447 -10.94 -11.83 13.17
CA GLY A 447 -11.42 -13.19 12.96
C GLY A 447 -10.81 -13.88 11.74
N ARG A 448 -10.80 -15.21 11.78
CA ARG A 448 -10.27 -16.05 10.70
C ARG A 448 -11.15 -15.97 9.45
N PRO A 449 -10.60 -16.23 8.24
CA PRO A 449 -11.37 -16.30 7.01
C PRO A 449 -12.55 -17.26 7.16
N PRO A 450 -13.78 -16.83 6.84
CA PRO A 450 -14.95 -17.71 6.94
C PRO A 450 -15.15 -18.62 5.72
N ARG A 451 -14.62 -18.22 4.56
CA ARG A 451 -14.76 -18.87 3.24
C ARG A 451 -13.64 -18.39 2.30
N LEU A 452 -13.50 -18.95 1.09
CA LEU A 452 -12.43 -18.57 0.15
C LEU A 452 -12.42 -17.07 -0.15
N LEU A 453 -13.51 -16.55 -0.72
CA LEU A 453 -13.66 -15.13 -1.05
C LEU A 453 -14.42 -14.43 0.05
N HIS A 454 -13.74 -13.53 0.76
CA HIS A 454 -14.29 -12.87 1.94
C HIS A 454 -13.87 -11.40 2.03
N GLY A 455 -13.18 -10.85 1.02
CA GLY A 455 -12.63 -9.49 1.05
C GLY A 455 -11.38 -9.36 1.92
N GLY A 456 -10.61 -10.44 2.08
CA GLY A 456 -9.38 -10.47 2.86
C GLY A 456 -8.24 -9.65 2.25
N PHE A 457 -7.35 -9.11 3.08
CA PHE A 457 -6.26 -8.24 2.63
C PHE A 457 -5.23 -8.94 1.74
N GLY A 458 -5.11 -10.27 1.83
CA GLY A 458 -4.06 -11.04 1.19
C GLY A 458 -3.97 -10.89 -0.33
N LEU A 459 -2.75 -10.79 -0.84
CA LEU A 459 -2.44 -11.00 -2.26
C LEU A 459 -2.76 -12.44 -2.70
N LEU A 460 -2.57 -13.38 -1.79
CA LEU A 460 -2.85 -14.81 -1.96
C LEU A 460 -3.98 -15.22 -1.01
N THR A 461 -4.95 -15.98 -1.50
CA THR A 461 -6.01 -16.58 -0.68
C THR A 461 -5.48 -17.61 0.32
N VAL A 462 -6.31 -18.02 1.27
CA VAL A 462 -6.16 -19.33 1.91
C VAL A 462 -6.20 -20.39 0.82
N GLY A 463 -5.24 -21.31 0.79
CA GLY A 463 -5.02 -22.23 -0.33
C GLY A 463 -4.03 -21.73 -1.38
N GLY A 464 -3.55 -20.49 -1.26
CA GLY A 464 -2.44 -19.96 -2.06
C GLY A 464 -2.79 -19.53 -3.49
N ILE A 465 -4.08 -19.36 -3.81
CA ILE A 465 -4.52 -18.87 -5.13
C ILE A 465 -4.35 -17.35 -5.19
N ALA A 466 -3.73 -16.87 -6.26
CA ALA A 466 -3.48 -15.48 -6.57
C ALA A 466 -4.77 -14.69 -6.77
N LYS A 467 -4.84 -13.54 -6.11
CA LYS A 467 -5.84 -12.50 -6.39
C LYS A 467 -5.32 -11.56 -7.49
N PRO A 468 -6.18 -10.74 -8.12
CA PRO A 468 -5.77 -9.76 -9.13
C PRO A 468 -4.55 -8.91 -8.73
N ARG A 469 -4.47 -8.50 -7.46
CA ARG A 469 -3.36 -7.71 -6.93
C ARG A 469 -2.02 -8.43 -6.97
N TYR A 470 -2.00 -9.75 -6.75
CA TYR A 470 -0.80 -10.57 -6.89
C TYR A 470 -0.34 -10.58 -8.35
N HIS A 471 -1.28 -10.77 -9.29
CA HIS A 471 -0.98 -10.74 -10.72
C HIS A 471 -0.45 -9.39 -11.19
N ALA A 472 -0.97 -8.27 -10.65
CA ALA A 472 -0.43 -6.94 -10.93
C ALA A 472 1.01 -6.78 -10.44
N LEU A 473 1.34 -7.24 -9.23
CA LEU A 473 2.73 -7.27 -8.75
C LEU A 473 3.61 -8.18 -9.60
N HIS A 474 3.10 -9.33 -10.03
CA HIS A 474 3.83 -10.23 -10.91
C HIS A 474 4.13 -9.58 -12.25
N MET A 475 3.18 -8.84 -12.84
CA MET A 475 3.41 -8.03 -14.05
C MET A 475 4.48 -6.95 -13.84
N LEU A 476 4.47 -6.25 -12.68
CA LEU A 476 5.52 -5.28 -12.32
C LEU A 476 6.89 -5.95 -12.21
N ALA A 477 6.96 -7.15 -11.62
CA ALA A 477 8.20 -7.92 -11.51
C ALA A 477 8.80 -8.31 -12.86
N GLN A 478 7.99 -8.36 -13.92
CA GLN A 478 8.48 -8.62 -15.29
C GLN A 478 9.19 -7.42 -15.93
N LEU A 479 9.03 -6.19 -15.39
CA LEU A 479 9.70 -5.02 -15.93
C LEU A 479 11.24 -5.15 -15.82
N GLY A 480 11.95 -4.65 -16.82
CA GLY A 480 13.42 -4.61 -16.86
C GLY A 480 14.02 -3.44 -16.06
N GLU A 481 15.35 -3.37 -16.03
CA GLU A 481 16.09 -2.38 -15.23
C GLU A 481 16.09 -0.96 -15.83
N THR A 482 15.84 -0.83 -17.13
CA THR A 482 15.86 0.47 -17.81
C THR A 482 14.45 0.91 -18.16
N GLU A 483 13.90 1.86 -17.41
CA GLU A 483 12.64 2.54 -17.73
C GLU A 483 12.77 3.34 -19.03
N LEU A 484 11.76 3.21 -19.90
CA LEU A 484 11.71 3.90 -21.18
C LEU A 484 10.64 4.99 -21.15
N PRO A 485 10.94 6.18 -21.70
CA PRO A 485 9.94 7.24 -21.83
C PRO A 485 8.85 6.82 -22.81
N VAL A 486 7.60 7.07 -22.42
CA VAL A 486 6.41 6.85 -23.25
C VAL A 486 5.72 8.21 -23.45
N ARG A 487 5.35 8.52 -24.69
CA ARG A 487 4.47 9.65 -25.01
C ARG A 487 3.07 9.14 -25.25
N ALA A 488 2.09 9.64 -24.52
CA ALA A 488 0.69 9.30 -24.71
C ALA A 488 -0.08 10.44 -25.36
N THR A 489 -1.04 10.11 -26.24
CA THR A 489 -1.97 11.08 -26.85
C THR A 489 -3.35 10.46 -26.99
N GLY A 490 -4.38 11.30 -27.06
CA GLY A 490 -5.77 10.87 -27.15
C GLY A 490 -6.52 10.98 -25.81
N ASP A 491 -7.79 10.56 -25.82
CA ASP A 491 -8.68 10.68 -24.68
C ASP A 491 -8.30 9.70 -23.56
N GLY A 492 -7.88 10.22 -22.42
CA GLY A 492 -7.45 9.43 -21.26
C GLY A 492 -5.93 9.26 -21.17
N ALA A 493 -5.17 9.81 -22.11
CA ALA A 493 -3.71 9.83 -22.06
C ALA A 493 -3.17 10.50 -20.79
N ASP A 494 -2.03 10.00 -20.28
CA ASP A 494 -1.29 10.53 -19.13
C ASP A 494 -2.17 10.76 -17.90
N GLY A 495 -3.07 9.82 -17.59
CA GLY A 495 -4.00 9.92 -16.48
C GLY A 495 -4.84 8.66 -16.31
N LEU A 496 -5.94 8.57 -17.06
CA LEU A 496 -6.86 7.42 -17.03
C LEU A 496 -6.16 6.16 -17.54
N VAL A 497 -5.47 6.29 -18.67
CA VAL A 497 -4.52 5.31 -19.20
C VAL A 497 -3.14 5.63 -18.66
N GLN A 498 -2.52 4.65 -18.03
CA GLN A 498 -1.18 4.72 -17.50
C GLN A 498 -0.31 3.60 -18.09
N THR A 499 1.00 3.84 -18.12
CA THR A 499 1.96 2.96 -18.77
C THR A 499 3.28 2.91 -18.03
N TRP A 500 3.89 1.74 -17.88
CA TRP A 500 5.26 1.61 -17.42
C TRP A 500 6.02 0.72 -18.38
N ALA A 501 6.91 1.33 -19.18
CA ALA A 501 7.71 0.65 -20.18
C ALA A 501 9.15 0.50 -19.71
N SER A 502 9.75 -0.64 -20.02
CA SER A 502 11.13 -0.93 -19.66
C SER A 502 11.83 -1.81 -20.69
N ARG A 503 13.15 -1.77 -20.68
CA ARG A 503 14.03 -2.64 -21.46
C ARG A 503 14.85 -3.52 -20.51
N ARG A 504 14.91 -4.80 -20.84
CA ARG A 504 15.74 -5.80 -20.14
C ARG A 504 17.16 -5.84 -20.71
N ALA A 505 18.07 -6.49 -19.99
CA ALA A 505 19.47 -6.60 -20.38
C ALA A 505 19.69 -7.29 -21.74
N ASP A 506 18.79 -8.18 -22.14
CA ASP A 506 18.80 -8.87 -23.44
C ASP A 506 18.20 -8.05 -24.59
N GLY A 507 17.75 -6.81 -24.32
CA GLY A 507 17.10 -5.93 -25.30
C GLY A 507 15.60 -6.21 -25.52
N SER A 508 15.02 -7.20 -24.85
CA SER A 508 13.56 -7.38 -24.82
C SER A 508 12.89 -6.22 -24.07
N LEU A 509 11.64 -5.94 -24.42
CA LEU A 509 10.85 -4.87 -23.83
C LEU A 509 9.71 -5.47 -23.00
N ALA A 510 9.40 -4.83 -21.89
CA ALA A 510 8.22 -5.11 -21.07
C ALA A 510 7.45 -3.81 -20.86
N ILE A 511 6.21 -3.77 -21.36
CA ILE A 511 5.38 -2.57 -21.44
C ILE A 511 4.05 -2.87 -20.78
N LEU A 512 3.89 -2.40 -19.56
CA LEU A 512 2.66 -2.53 -18.80
C LEU A 512 1.76 -1.33 -19.10
N VAL A 513 0.49 -1.58 -19.46
CA VAL A 513 -0.52 -0.54 -19.73
C VAL A 513 -1.76 -0.87 -18.93
N TRP A 514 -2.38 0.12 -18.28
CA TRP A 514 -3.63 -0.10 -17.54
C TRP A 514 -4.56 1.11 -17.59
N VAL A 515 -5.84 0.84 -17.36
CA VAL A 515 -6.92 1.83 -17.22
C VAL A 515 -7.37 1.81 -15.77
N ALA A 516 -7.16 2.92 -15.06
CA ALA A 516 -7.50 3.07 -13.65
C ALA A 516 -8.24 4.37 -13.36
N THR A 517 -9.12 4.33 -12.38
CA THR A 517 -9.61 5.50 -11.66
C THR A 517 -9.44 5.28 -10.16
N LEU A 518 -9.27 6.37 -9.41
CA LEU A 518 -9.28 6.33 -7.95
C LEU A 518 -10.70 6.25 -7.38
N ASP A 519 -11.71 6.56 -8.19
CA ASP A 519 -13.13 6.52 -7.86
C ASP A 519 -13.59 5.09 -7.54
N GLN A 520 -13.72 4.78 -6.25
CA GLN A 520 -14.10 3.43 -5.81
C GLN A 520 -15.57 3.08 -6.10
N ASP A 521 -16.44 4.04 -6.44
CA ASP A 521 -17.79 3.72 -6.91
C ASP A 521 -17.76 3.00 -8.26
N LYS A 522 -16.66 3.15 -9.02
CA LYS A 522 -16.43 2.48 -10.32
C LYS A 522 -15.55 1.23 -10.20
N ARG A 523 -15.43 0.67 -9.00
CA ARG A 523 -14.61 -0.54 -8.74
C ARG A 523 -15.05 -1.78 -9.51
N ASP A 524 -16.34 -1.86 -9.86
CA ASP A 524 -16.95 -2.96 -10.60
C ASP A 524 -16.90 -2.74 -12.12
N GLY A 525 -16.35 -1.59 -12.55
CA GLY A 525 -16.13 -1.21 -13.94
C GLY A 525 -17.17 -0.26 -14.51
N ASP A 526 -16.69 0.73 -15.28
CA ASP A 526 -17.48 1.69 -16.03
C ASP A 526 -17.11 1.62 -17.52
N PRO A 527 -18.02 1.16 -18.40
CA PRO A 527 -17.78 1.10 -19.85
C PRO A 527 -17.40 2.44 -20.47
N ALA A 528 -17.79 3.58 -19.89
CA ALA A 528 -17.39 4.90 -20.35
C ALA A 528 -15.88 5.16 -20.22
N LEU A 529 -15.22 4.42 -19.32
CA LEU A 529 -13.78 4.53 -19.05
C LEU A 529 -12.95 3.53 -19.87
N ALA A 530 -13.57 2.60 -20.62
CA ALA A 530 -12.84 1.69 -21.51
C ALA A 530 -12.09 2.45 -22.60
N ARG A 531 -10.93 1.92 -23.03
CA ARG A 531 -10.07 2.55 -24.06
C ARG A 531 -9.52 1.52 -25.03
N ARG A 532 -9.40 1.94 -26.30
CA ARG A 532 -8.54 1.25 -27.28
C ARG A 532 -7.13 1.81 -27.15
N ILE A 533 -6.16 0.94 -27.03
CA ILE A 533 -4.75 1.27 -26.94
C ILE A 533 -4.11 0.99 -28.28
N ARG A 534 -3.46 2.00 -28.85
CA ARG A 534 -2.57 1.86 -30.01
C ARG A 534 -1.13 2.03 -29.54
N LEU A 535 -0.42 0.93 -29.37
CA LEU A 535 0.96 0.91 -28.91
C LEU A 535 1.91 0.91 -30.12
N VAL A 536 2.73 1.95 -30.24
CA VAL A 536 3.70 2.16 -31.31
C VAL A 536 5.11 2.09 -30.73
N ILE A 537 5.90 1.15 -31.24
CA ILE A 537 7.23 0.85 -30.74
C ILE A 537 8.25 1.04 -31.86
N ASP A 538 8.90 2.21 -31.89
CA ASP A 538 9.93 2.51 -32.88
C ASP A 538 11.14 1.59 -32.70
N GLY A 539 11.71 1.13 -33.82
CA GLY A 539 12.85 0.20 -33.81
C GLY A 539 12.50 -1.25 -33.44
N ALA A 540 11.22 -1.61 -33.44
CA ALA A 540 10.76 -2.95 -33.09
C ALA A 540 10.01 -3.70 -34.21
N ALA A 541 9.96 -3.18 -35.43
CA ALA A 541 9.27 -3.83 -36.54
C ALA A 541 9.72 -5.29 -36.73
N GLY A 542 8.75 -6.20 -36.89
CA GLY A 542 8.99 -7.62 -37.12
C GLY A 542 9.35 -8.43 -35.86
N ARG A 543 9.53 -7.80 -34.70
CA ARG A 543 9.77 -8.51 -33.43
C ARG A 543 8.48 -9.18 -32.95
N PRO A 544 8.53 -10.45 -32.52
CA PRO A 544 7.37 -11.12 -31.96
C PRO A 544 7.01 -10.52 -30.60
N ALA A 545 5.72 -10.55 -30.26
CA ALA A 545 5.24 -10.09 -28.97
C ALA A 545 4.29 -11.12 -28.33
N VAL A 546 4.22 -11.09 -27.02
CA VAL A 546 3.15 -11.72 -26.26
C VAL A 546 2.45 -10.70 -25.39
N VAL A 547 1.20 -11.00 -25.03
CA VAL A 547 0.40 -10.20 -24.11
C VAL A 547 -0.16 -11.07 -23.00
N SER A 548 -0.15 -10.53 -21.79
CA SER A 548 -0.83 -11.09 -20.62
C SER A 548 -1.85 -10.07 -20.12
N ARG A 549 -3.10 -10.48 -19.99
CA ARG A 549 -4.21 -9.60 -19.59
C ARG A 549 -4.58 -9.80 -18.13
N LEU A 550 -5.00 -8.72 -17.48
CA LEU A 550 -5.60 -8.72 -16.16
C LEU A 550 -6.85 -7.84 -16.18
N ASP A 551 -8.00 -8.48 -16.16
CA ASP A 551 -9.34 -7.88 -16.21
C ASP A 551 -10.34 -8.87 -15.57
N TRP A 552 -11.64 -8.60 -15.60
CA TRP A 552 -12.63 -9.51 -15.01
C TRP A 552 -12.65 -10.92 -15.67
N GLU A 553 -12.14 -11.10 -16.89
CA GLU A 553 -12.09 -12.42 -17.53
C GLU A 553 -10.75 -13.15 -17.28
N HIS A 554 -9.69 -12.39 -16.98
CA HIS A 554 -8.31 -12.86 -16.88
C HIS A 554 -7.69 -12.50 -15.52
N GLY A 555 -7.35 -13.50 -14.70
CA GLY A 555 -6.72 -13.28 -13.39
C GLY A 555 -7.66 -12.77 -12.29
N ASP A 556 -8.97 -12.66 -12.57
CA ASP A 556 -9.97 -12.32 -11.58
C ASP A 556 -10.52 -13.57 -10.86
N ILE A 557 -10.13 -13.72 -9.60
CA ILE A 557 -10.53 -14.86 -8.78
C ILE A 557 -12.02 -14.86 -8.46
N THR A 558 -12.68 -13.70 -8.43
CA THR A 558 -14.12 -13.60 -8.15
C THR A 558 -14.92 -14.21 -9.29
N THR A 559 -14.58 -13.86 -10.53
CA THR A 559 -15.18 -14.42 -11.74
C THR A 559 -14.84 -15.90 -11.92
N LEU A 560 -13.61 -16.31 -11.57
CA LEU A 560 -13.23 -17.72 -11.60
C LEU A 560 -14.03 -18.55 -10.58
N ALA A 561 -14.14 -18.08 -9.33
CA ALA A 561 -14.91 -18.74 -8.28
C ALA A 561 -16.39 -18.87 -8.65
N ASP A 562 -16.98 -17.81 -9.20
CA ASP A 562 -18.38 -17.82 -9.68
C ASP A 562 -18.59 -18.85 -10.79
N ARG A 563 -17.69 -18.92 -11.79
CA ARG A 563 -17.74 -19.93 -12.86
C ARG A 563 -17.64 -21.37 -12.34
N LEU A 564 -16.86 -21.58 -11.28
CA LEU A 564 -16.67 -22.88 -10.63
C LEU A 564 -17.73 -23.19 -9.55
N GLY A 565 -18.65 -22.26 -9.27
CA GLY A 565 -19.68 -22.41 -8.24
C GLY A 565 -19.12 -22.45 -6.82
N VAL A 566 -18.02 -21.73 -6.54
CA VAL A 566 -17.40 -21.65 -5.22
C VAL A 566 -18.04 -20.53 -4.41
N ALA A 567 -18.98 -20.88 -3.53
CA ALA A 567 -19.64 -19.92 -2.63
C ALA A 567 -19.09 -19.92 -1.18
N ASP A 568 -18.46 -21.03 -0.78
CA ASP A 568 -17.89 -21.27 0.55
C ASP A 568 -16.43 -21.75 0.39
N TRP A 569 -15.94 -22.65 1.24
CA TRP A 569 -14.70 -23.38 1.02
C TRP A 569 -14.79 -24.33 -0.20
N PRO A 570 -13.77 -24.34 -1.09
CA PRO A 570 -13.76 -25.20 -2.26
C PRO A 570 -13.72 -26.70 -1.90
N THR A 571 -14.39 -27.50 -2.72
CA THR A 571 -14.18 -28.95 -2.78
C THR A 571 -12.81 -29.30 -3.39
N ASP A 572 -12.36 -30.55 -3.26
CA ASP A 572 -11.08 -30.99 -3.85
C ASP A 572 -11.02 -30.77 -5.37
N GLU A 573 -12.12 -30.98 -6.09
CA GLU A 573 -12.21 -30.72 -7.53
C GLU A 573 -12.11 -29.22 -7.84
N GLN A 574 -12.78 -28.38 -7.06
CA GLN A 574 -12.71 -26.93 -7.21
C GLN A 574 -11.31 -26.39 -6.87
N TRP A 575 -10.62 -26.94 -5.85
CA TRP A 575 -9.23 -26.60 -5.55
C TRP A 575 -8.29 -26.93 -6.71
N ALA A 576 -8.44 -28.11 -7.31
CA ALA A 576 -7.66 -28.50 -8.48
C ALA A 576 -7.92 -27.57 -9.67
N ALA A 577 -9.19 -27.20 -9.90
CA ALA A 577 -9.57 -26.28 -10.96
C ALA A 577 -9.03 -24.84 -10.73
N LEU A 578 -9.12 -24.33 -9.50
CA LEU A 578 -8.54 -23.03 -9.12
C LEU A 578 -7.02 -23.03 -9.32
N GLY A 579 -6.33 -24.05 -8.82
CA GLY A 579 -4.87 -24.17 -8.97
C GLY A 579 -4.42 -24.29 -10.44
N ALA A 580 -5.21 -24.93 -11.30
CA ALA A 580 -4.90 -25.02 -12.73
C ALA A 580 -5.04 -23.68 -13.47
N ALA A 581 -5.78 -22.71 -12.90
CA ALA A 581 -6.04 -21.39 -13.47
C ALA A 581 -5.29 -20.26 -12.72
N ASP A 582 -4.37 -20.59 -11.80
CA ASP A 582 -3.65 -19.65 -10.93
C ASP A 582 -2.52 -18.85 -11.62
N GLN A 583 -2.57 -18.75 -12.94
CA GLN A 583 -1.57 -18.09 -13.77
C GLN A 583 -2.28 -17.30 -14.87
N LEU A 584 -1.71 -16.15 -15.23
CA LEU A 584 -2.23 -15.37 -16.34
C LEU A 584 -1.92 -16.07 -17.68
N PRO A 585 -2.94 -16.26 -18.55
CA PRO A 585 -2.70 -16.74 -19.90
C PRO A 585 -1.78 -15.79 -20.68
N VAL A 586 -0.88 -16.36 -21.46
CA VAL A 586 0.03 -15.62 -22.35
C VAL A 586 -0.40 -15.84 -23.79
N GLU A 587 -0.76 -14.77 -24.47
CA GLU A 587 -1.26 -14.79 -25.85
C GLU A 587 -0.18 -14.29 -26.81
N LYS A 588 0.06 -15.03 -27.89
CA LYS A 588 0.96 -14.56 -28.96
C LYS A 588 0.23 -13.51 -29.79
N VAL A 589 0.89 -12.37 -29.99
CA VAL A 589 0.40 -11.31 -30.88
C VAL A 589 1.45 -11.09 -31.96
N GLN A 590 0.98 -10.90 -33.19
CA GLN A 590 1.83 -10.54 -34.32
C GLN A 590 1.70 -9.02 -34.53
N PRO A 591 2.68 -8.20 -34.12
CA PRO A 591 2.60 -6.76 -34.31
C PRO A 591 2.57 -6.42 -35.81
N ALA A 592 1.78 -5.43 -36.18
CA ALA A 592 1.86 -4.84 -37.51
C ALA A 592 3.18 -4.06 -37.65
N ALA A 593 3.75 -4.02 -38.86
CA ALA A 593 4.93 -3.22 -39.15
C ALA A 593 4.51 -1.94 -39.87
N GLU A 594 4.74 -0.79 -39.24
CA GLU A 594 4.43 0.52 -39.81
C GLU A 594 5.66 1.43 -39.72
N ALA A 595 6.20 1.86 -40.87
CA ALA A 595 7.33 2.81 -40.94
C ALA A 595 8.55 2.45 -40.04
N GLY A 596 8.81 1.15 -39.81
CA GLY A 596 9.91 0.68 -38.96
C GLY A 596 9.55 0.48 -37.48
N ALA A 597 8.31 0.79 -37.10
CA ALA A 597 7.74 0.50 -35.78
C ALA A 597 6.97 -0.83 -35.77
N ALA A 598 6.90 -1.46 -34.60
CA ALA A 598 5.87 -2.45 -34.29
C ALA A 598 4.63 -1.74 -33.75
N VAL A 599 3.46 -2.08 -34.26
CA VAL A 599 2.17 -1.54 -33.84
C VAL A 599 1.29 -2.66 -33.31
N ILE A 600 0.79 -2.47 -32.08
CA ILE A 600 -0.10 -3.41 -31.40
C ILE A 600 -1.35 -2.64 -30.99
N GLU A 601 -2.53 -3.13 -31.38
CA GLU A 601 -3.82 -2.59 -30.97
C GLU A 601 -4.47 -3.50 -29.95
N LEU A 602 -4.94 -2.93 -28.84
CA LEU A 602 -5.52 -3.67 -27.72
C LEU A 602 -6.76 -2.94 -27.23
N ASP A 603 -7.83 -3.65 -26.89
CA ASP A 603 -8.92 -3.08 -26.12
C ASP A 603 -8.67 -3.36 -24.63
N LEU A 604 -8.80 -2.32 -23.81
CA LEU A 604 -8.67 -2.38 -22.35
C LEU A 604 -9.96 -1.88 -21.69
N PRO A 605 -10.59 -2.69 -20.83
CA PRO A 605 -11.69 -2.24 -20.02
C PRO A 605 -11.20 -1.42 -18.81
N GLN A 606 -12.13 -0.78 -18.09
CA GLN A 606 -11.89 -0.30 -16.72
C GLN A 606 -12.65 -1.20 -15.73
N PRO A 607 -12.00 -1.65 -14.64
CA PRO A 607 -10.54 -1.73 -14.49
C PRO A 607 -9.94 -2.78 -15.43
N GLY A 608 -8.72 -2.55 -15.92
CA GLY A 608 -8.02 -3.53 -16.76
C GLY A 608 -6.56 -3.16 -17.00
N ALA A 609 -5.72 -4.18 -17.13
CA ALA A 609 -4.29 -4.05 -17.40
C ALA A 609 -3.81 -5.09 -18.43
N VAL A 610 -2.73 -4.75 -19.13
CA VAL A 610 -2.06 -5.64 -20.06
C VAL A 610 -0.55 -5.45 -19.98
N LEU A 611 0.18 -6.54 -19.84
CA LEU A 611 1.63 -6.57 -20.01
C LEU A 611 1.92 -7.03 -21.44
N VAL A 612 2.60 -6.17 -22.20
CA VAL A 612 3.10 -6.49 -23.54
C VAL A 612 4.60 -6.75 -23.45
N GLU A 613 5.03 -7.94 -23.87
CA GLU A 613 6.44 -8.30 -23.93
C GLU A 613 6.88 -8.46 -25.37
N VAL A 614 7.89 -7.70 -25.77
CA VAL A 614 8.47 -7.74 -27.13
C VAL A 614 9.85 -8.36 -27.05
N PHE A 615 10.02 -9.54 -27.64
CA PHE A 615 11.27 -10.29 -27.55
C PHE A 615 12.40 -9.60 -28.32
N GLY A 616 13.66 -9.92 -27.98
CA GLY A 616 14.85 -9.44 -28.70
C GLY A 616 14.80 -9.78 -30.20
N ALA A 617 15.61 -9.07 -30.98
CA ALA A 617 15.76 -9.29 -32.43
C ALA A 617 16.47 -10.60 -32.76
#